data_AF-A0A7D5VP46-F1
#
_entry.id   AF-A0A7D5VP46-F1
#
_cell.length_a   1.000
_cell.length_b   1.000
_cell.length_c   1.000
_cell.angle_alpha   90.00
_cell.angle_beta   90.00
_cell.angle_gamma   90.00
#
_symmetry.space_group_name_H-M   'P 1'
#
loop_
_entity.id
_entity.type
_entity.pdbx_description
1 polymer ?
#
loop_
_entity_poly.entity_id
_entity_poly.type
_entity_poly.pdbx_seq_one_letter_code
_entity_poly.pdbx_strand_id
1 'polypeptide(L)'
;MTSLDLDGTEQPIDPHLLMAVEAAFQRVSTTKVEFVETPRIWKKGAPAGNSKGPSGDKKAALRFSIAQRDGAKCAYCAQPFIDLDQATLDHVIPNEIVKHWQPWNLVLACEACNNLKANRVPLIVMPMLCHLLTAVMPLAQAKAKKYRAKERRRAAARAEAQRISREALKAQRAAAGVAIPQQLEFDLGLGGA
;
A
#
# COMPACT_ATOMS: atom_id res chain seq x y z
N MET A 1 16.90 17.54 11.49
CA MET A 1 16.31 16.32 10.92
C MET A 1 17.30 15.78 9.90
N THR A 2 17.60 14.48 9.91
CA THR A 2 18.52 13.84 8.95
C THR A 2 17.71 13.20 7.81
N SER A 3 18.27 13.23 6.60
CA SER A 3 17.76 12.49 5.45
C SER A 3 18.56 11.20 5.32
N LEU A 4 17.88 10.11 4.97
CA LEU A 4 18.54 8.84 4.67
C LEU A 4 18.78 8.74 3.17
N ASP A 5 20.05 8.67 2.76
CA ASP A 5 20.40 8.44 1.37
C ASP A 5 20.22 6.96 0.98
N LEU A 6 20.20 6.69 -0.33
CA LEU A 6 19.99 5.35 -0.90
C LEU A 6 21.06 4.32 -0.50
N ASP A 7 22.21 4.78 0.02
CA ASP A 7 23.29 3.96 0.54
C ASP A 7 23.26 3.81 2.08
N GLY A 8 22.26 4.39 2.75
CA GLY A 8 22.08 4.31 4.19
C GLY A 8 22.93 5.29 4.99
N THR A 9 23.60 6.25 4.34
CA THR A 9 24.29 7.33 5.05
C THR A 9 23.31 8.40 5.50
N GLU A 10 23.44 8.84 6.76
CA GLU A 10 22.65 9.95 7.30
C GLU A 10 23.33 11.26 6.92
N GLN A 11 22.67 12.07 6.11
CA GLN A 11 23.11 13.44 5.84
C GLN A 11 22.24 14.46 6.59
N PRO A 12 22.87 15.48 7.20
CA PRO A 12 22.12 16.58 7.78
C PRO A 12 21.36 17.31 6.67
N ILE A 13 20.03 17.43 6.82
CA ILE A 13 19.23 18.21 5.89
C ILE A 13 19.66 19.67 6.05
N ASP A 14 20.10 20.29 4.95
CA ASP A 14 20.42 21.71 4.92
C ASP A 14 19.22 22.52 5.45
N PRO A 15 19.37 23.27 6.55
CA PRO A 15 18.29 24.09 7.12
C PRO A 15 17.72 25.09 6.12
N HIS A 16 18.54 25.61 5.21
CA HIS A 16 18.10 26.54 4.17
C HIS A 16 17.27 25.84 3.09
N LEU A 17 17.59 24.59 2.77
CA LEU A 17 16.78 23.78 1.86
C LEU A 17 15.44 23.42 2.51
N LEU A 18 15.44 23.04 3.79
CA LEU A 18 14.20 22.77 4.52
C LEU A 18 13.32 24.02 4.59
N MET A 19 13.90 25.17 4.96
CA MET A 19 13.19 26.46 4.94
C MET A 19 12.70 26.86 3.55
N ALA A 20 13.49 26.60 2.49
CA ALA A 20 13.09 26.90 1.12
C ALA A 20 11.94 26.01 0.65
N VAL A 21 11.96 24.71 1.00
CA VAL A 21 10.87 23.77 0.73
C VAL A 21 9.63 24.15 1.52
N GLU A 22 9.77 24.49 2.81
CA GLU A 22 8.67 24.97 3.65
C GLU A 22 8.09 26.29 3.10
N ALA A 23 8.94 27.25 2.70
CA ALA A 23 8.50 28.52 2.13
C ALA A 23 7.87 28.37 0.74
N ALA A 24 8.38 27.45 -0.08
CA ALA A 24 7.77 27.08 -1.36
C ALA A 24 6.42 26.40 -1.14
N PHE A 25 6.32 25.50 -0.17
CA PHE A 25 5.08 24.84 0.24
C PHE A 25 4.08 25.86 0.80
N GLN A 26 4.52 26.83 1.60
CA GLN A 26 3.67 27.93 2.08
C GLN A 26 3.20 28.84 0.94
N ARG A 27 4.04 29.16 -0.05
CA ARG A 27 3.62 29.92 -1.23
C ARG A 27 2.59 29.15 -2.06
N VAL A 28 2.84 27.87 -2.33
CA VAL A 28 1.86 26.98 -2.97
C VAL A 28 0.56 26.89 -2.17
N SER A 29 0.64 26.91 -0.84
CA SER A 29 -0.51 26.86 0.07
C SER A 29 -1.38 28.12 0.02
N THR A 30 -0.90 29.23 -0.56
CA THR A 30 -1.68 30.47 -0.71
C THR A 30 -2.28 30.64 -2.10
N THR A 31 -1.76 29.95 -3.10
CA THR A 31 -2.35 29.90 -4.44
C THR A 31 -3.47 28.87 -4.48
N LYS A 32 -4.61 29.26 -5.06
CA LYS A 32 -5.75 28.35 -5.26
C LYS A 32 -5.27 27.11 -6.02
N VAL A 33 -5.49 25.93 -5.44
CA VAL A 33 -5.10 24.67 -6.08
C VAL A 33 -5.88 24.48 -7.38
N GLU A 34 -5.17 24.35 -8.49
CA GLU A 34 -5.75 24.00 -9.77
C GLU A 34 -5.96 22.49 -9.90
N PHE A 35 -7.04 22.10 -10.57
CA PHE A 35 -7.40 20.71 -10.80
C PHE A 35 -7.38 20.39 -12.29
N VAL A 36 -6.78 19.26 -12.66
CA VAL A 36 -6.76 18.78 -14.04
C VAL A 36 -7.56 17.48 -14.19
N GLU A 37 -8.07 17.25 -15.39
CA GLU A 37 -8.79 16.02 -15.71
C GLU A 37 -7.92 14.79 -15.48
N THR A 38 -8.52 13.74 -14.93
CA THR A 38 -7.84 12.44 -14.80
C THR A 38 -7.58 11.85 -16.19
N PRO A 39 -6.34 11.47 -16.51
CA PRO A 39 -6.01 10.82 -17.77
C PRO A 39 -6.80 9.52 -17.94
N ARG A 40 -7.39 9.33 -19.12
CA ARG A 40 -8.15 8.11 -19.46
C ARG A 40 -7.35 6.82 -19.25
N ILE A 41 -6.04 6.89 -19.43
CA ILE A 41 -5.13 5.75 -19.23
C ILE A 41 -5.14 5.24 -17.79
N TRP A 42 -5.40 6.09 -16.79
CA TRP A 42 -5.44 5.67 -15.37
C TRP A 42 -6.73 4.93 -15.01
N LYS A 43 -7.80 5.11 -15.81
CA LYS A 43 -9.03 4.34 -15.67
C LYS A 43 -8.86 2.91 -16.22
N LYS A 44 -8.06 2.73 -17.27
CA LYS A 44 -7.71 1.43 -17.87
C LYS A 44 -6.59 0.76 -17.08
N GLY A 45 -6.90 0.26 -15.88
CA GLY A 45 -5.93 -0.45 -15.04
C GLY A 45 -6.07 -0.21 -13.54
N ALA A 46 -7.09 0.56 -13.14
CA ALA A 46 -7.45 0.75 -11.74
C ALA A 46 -7.56 -0.61 -11.02
N PRO A 47 -6.84 -0.83 -9.90
CA PRO A 47 -6.87 -2.09 -9.18
C PRO A 47 -8.29 -2.47 -8.76
N ALA A 48 -8.55 -3.76 -8.59
CA ALA A 48 -9.73 -4.21 -7.86
C ALA A 48 -9.57 -3.77 -6.40
N GLY A 49 -10.41 -2.84 -5.96
CA GLY A 49 -10.40 -2.29 -4.61
C GLY A 49 -11.83 -2.09 -4.10
N ASN A 50 -11.99 -2.01 -2.78
CA ASN A 50 -13.28 -1.81 -2.16
C ASN A 50 -13.69 -0.34 -2.27
N SER A 51 -14.66 -0.05 -3.12
CA SER A 51 -15.24 1.28 -3.26
C SER A 51 -16.20 1.64 -2.12
N LYS A 52 -16.69 0.67 -1.34
CA LYS A 52 -17.54 0.94 -0.18
C LYS A 52 -16.70 1.64 0.89
N GLY A 53 -17.10 2.87 1.19
CA GLY A 53 -16.47 3.67 2.23
C GLY A 53 -16.72 3.14 3.65
N PRO A 54 -15.94 3.64 4.62
CA PRO A 54 -16.11 3.29 6.02
C PRO A 54 -17.45 3.78 6.58
N SER A 55 -17.87 3.20 7.71
CA SER A 55 -19.02 3.67 8.49
C SER A 55 -18.82 5.09 9.03
N GLY A 56 -19.90 5.73 9.51
CA GLY A 56 -19.87 7.09 10.04
C GLY A 56 -18.79 7.30 11.11
N ASP A 57 -18.75 6.45 12.14
CA ASP A 57 -17.78 6.55 13.24
C ASP A 57 -16.33 6.40 12.76
N LYS A 58 -16.10 5.47 11.83
CA LYS A 58 -14.78 5.27 11.21
C LYS A 58 -14.37 6.49 10.39
N LYS A 59 -15.31 7.17 9.71
CA LYS A 59 -15.05 8.44 9.03
C LYS A 59 -14.73 9.56 10.01
N ALA A 60 -15.40 9.62 11.16
CA ALA A 60 -15.09 10.60 12.20
C ALA A 60 -13.68 10.41 12.76
N ALA A 61 -13.30 9.17 13.09
CA ALA A 61 -11.95 8.83 13.53
C ALA A 61 -10.88 9.16 12.47
N LEU A 62 -11.18 8.89 11.19
CA LEU A 62 -10.31 9.30 10.08
C LEU A 62 -10.16 10.81 9.98
N ARG A 63 -11.25 11.59 10.06
CA ARG A 63 -11.19 13.06 10.05
C ARG A 63 -10.28 13.59 11.15
N PHE A 64 -10.43 13.06 12.36
CA PHE A 64 -9.58 13.41 13.50
C PHE A 64 -8.10 13.08 13.24
N SER A 65 -7.80 11.87 12.76
CA SER A 65 -6.42 11.46 12.45
C SER A 65 -5.79 12.32 11.35
N ILE A 66 -6.52 12.65 10.30
CA ILE A 66 -6.02 13.53 9.23
C ILE A 66 -5.85 14.97 9.75
N ALA A 67 -6.76 15.47 10.59
CA ALA A 67 -6.61 16.78 11.22
C ALA A 67 -5.34 16.87 12.08
N GLN A 68 -5.00 15.81 12.81
CA GLN A 68 -3.77 15.75 13.60
C GLN A 68 -2.50 15.76 12.73
N ARG A 69 -2.56 15.15 11.54
CA ARG A 69 -1.43 15.08 10.59
C ARG A 69 -1.23 16.39 9.82
N ASP A 70 -2.31 16.96 9.31
CA ASP A 70 -2.26 18.04 8.29
C ASP A 70 -2.77 19.41 8.83
N GLY A 71 -3.34 19.41 10.04
CA GLY A 71 -4.05 20.54 10.64
C GLY A 71 -5.54 20.52 10.33
N ALA A 72 -6.33 21.15 11.20
CA ALA A 72 -7.78 21.30 11.05
C ALA A 72 -8.14 22.42 10.05
N LYS A 73 -7.72 22.27 8.80
CA LYS A 73 -8.00 23.21 7.70
C LYS A 73 -8.23 22.51 6.37
N CYS A 74 -8.90 23.17 5.45
CA CYS A 74 -9.10 22.65 4.10
C CYS A 74 -7.77 22.58 3.35
N ALA A 75 -7.43 21.42 2.80
CA ALA A 75 -6.19 21.21 2.05
C ALA A 75 -6.10 22.02 0.74
N TYR A 76 -7.22 22.56 0.24
CA TYR A 76 -7.29 23.25 -1.05
C TYR A 76 -7.36 24.78 -0.94
N CYS A 77 -8.15 25.30 0.00
CA CYS A 77 -8.29 26.75 0.21
C CYS A 77 -7.63 27.26 1.50
N ALA A 78 -7.02 26.37 2.27
CA ALA A 78 -6.36 26.63 3.55
C ALA A 78 -7.27 27.23 4.65
N GLN A 79 -8.59 27.37 4.42
CA GLN A 79 -9.52 27.88 5.42
C GLN A 79 -9.59 26.92 6.62
N PRO A 80 -9.44 27.42 7.85
CA PRO A 80 -9.54 26.60 9.05
C PRO A 80 -10.98 26.12 9.26
N PHE A 81 -11.13 24.93 9.81
CA PHE A 81 -12.41 24.41 10.27
C PHE A 81 -12.63 24.77 11.73
N ILE A 82 -13.84 25.22 12.06
CA ILE A 82 -14.24 25.47 13.45
C ILE A 82 -14.57 24.13 14.12
N ASP A 83 -15.27 23.26 13.38
CA ASP A 83 -15.54 21.89 13.75
C ASP A 83 -15.17 20.96 12.58
N LEU A 84 -14.61 19.80 12.90
CA LEU A 84 -14.23 18.79 11.91
C LEU A 84 -15.44 18.14 11.24
N ASP A 85 -16.66 18.27 11.75
CA ASP A 85 -17.89 17.86 11.06
C ASP A 85 -18.15 18.62 9.75
N GLN A 86 -17.65 19.86 9.65
CA GLN A 86 -17.66 20.68 8.44
C GLN A 86 -16.70 20.16 7.36
N ALA A 87 -15.72 19.36 7.78
CA ALA A 87 -14.71 18.80 6.89
C ALA A 87 -15.20 17.51 6.24
N THR A 88 -15.05 17.44 4.92
CA THR A 88 -15.18 16.19 4.16
C THR A 88 -13.82 15.48 4.08
N LEU A 89 -13.85 14.15 3.91
CA LEU A 89 -12.66 13.36 3.56
C LEU A 89 -12.60 13.23 2.05
N ASP A 90 -11.65 13.94 1.42
CA ASP A 90 -11.45 13.86 -0.02
C ASP A 90 -10.28 12.94 -0.38
N HIS A 91 -10.43 12.21 -1.49
CA HIS A 91 -9.38 11.40 -2.08
C HIS A 91 -8.55 12.26 -3.04
N VAL A 92 -7.28 12.51 -2.72
CA VAL A 92 -6.37 13.32 -3.55
C VAL A 92 -6.28 12.75 -4.97
N ILE A 93 -6.08 11.43 -5.07
CA ILE A 93 -6.29 10.65 -6.29
C ILE A 93 -7.72 10.09 -6.24
N PRO A 94 -8.58 10.38 -7.23
CA PRO A 94 -9.98 9.98 -7.22
C PRO A 94 -10.22 8.51 -6.87
N ASN A 95 -11.24 8.26 -6.04
CA ASN A 95 -11.58 6.91 -5.59
C ASN A 95 -11.93 5.95 -6.74
N GLU A 96 -12.41 6.46 -7.89
CA GLU A 96 -12.62 5.64 -9.09
C GLU A 96 -11.33 5.01 -9.65
N ILE A 97 -10.17 5.60 -9.36
CA ILE A 97 -8.85 5.12 -9.80
C ILE A 97 -8.23 4.18 -8.76
N VAL A 98 -8.14 4.59 -7.50
CA VAL A 98 -7.39 3.81 -6.48
C VAL A 98 -8.27 2.86 -5.65
N LYS A 99 -9.57 3.13 -5.55
CA LYS A 99 -10.59 2.30 -4.89
C LYS A 99 -10.22 1.85 -3.46
N HIS A 100 -9.72 2.77 -2.63
CA HIS A 100 -9.44 2.53 -1.22
C HIS A 100 -9.44 3.81 -0.37
N TRP A 101 -9.63 3.65 0.93
CA TRP A 101 -9.71 4.74 1.93
C TRP A 101 -8.45 4.84 2.81
N GLN A 102 -7.27 4.59 2.22
CA GLN A 102 -6.02 4.64 2.96
C GLN A 102 -5.65 6.10 3.30
N PRO A 103 -5.21 6.40 4.54
CA PRO A 103 -4.93 7.77 4.99
C PRO A 103 -3.95 8.55 4.11
N TRP A 104 -3.00 7.88 3.44
CA TRP A 104 -2.03 8.54 2.56
C TRP A 104 -2.67 9.22 1.33
N ASN A 105 -3.89 8.81 0.95
CA ASN A 105 -4.64 9.42 -0.16
C ASN A 105 -5.78 10.31 0.32
N LEU A 106 -5.94 10.50 1.64
CA LEU A 106 -7.04 11.27 2.21
C LEU A 106 -6.53 12.62 2.75
N VAL A 107 -7.33 13.65 2.52
CA VAL A 107 -7.15 15.01 3.07
C VAL A 107 -8.49 15.56 3.57
N LEU A 108 -8.43 16.58 4.43
CA LEU A 108 -9.62 17.36 4.78
C LEU A 108 -9.92 18.39 3.69
N ALA A 109 -11.18 18.47 3.26
CA ALA A 109 -11.63 19.47 2.29
C ALA A 109 -12.99 20.03 2.69
N CYS A 110 -13.21 21.33 2.49
CA CYS A 110 -14.57 21.87 2.61
C CYS A 110 -15.42 21.35 1.44
N GLU A 111 -16.74 21.29 1.63
CA GLU A 111 -17.66 20.77 0.62
C GLU A 111 -17.52 21.49 -0.74
N ALA A 112 -17.39 22.82 -0.72
CA ALA A 112 -17.23 23.61 -1.94
C ALA A 112 -15.96 23.22 -2.73
N CYS A 113 -14.81 23.08 -2.07
CA CYS A 113 -13.57 22.68 -2.73
C CYS A 113 -13.59 21.21 -3.15
N ASN A 114 -14.18 20.31 -2.34
CA ASN A 114 -14.30 18.90 -2.69
C ASN A 114 -15.17 18.71 -3.93
N ASN A 115 -16.31 19.40 -4.02
CA ASN A 115 -17.18 19.41 -5.20
C ASN A 115 -16.47 20.06 -6.41
N LEU A 116 -15.70 21.12 -6.19
CA LEU A 116 -14.88 21.72 -7.24
C LEU A 116 -13.75 20.80 -7.71
N LYS A 117 -13.20 19.92 -6.87
CA LYS A 117 -12.26 18.90 -7.34
C LYS A 117 -12.99 17.79 -8.08
N ALA A 118 -14.06 17.24 -7.50
CA ALA A 118 -14.76 16.06 -7.98
C ALA A 118 -13.76 14.92 -8.31
N ASN A 119 -13.89 14.33 -9.50
CA ASN A 119 -12.99 13.29 -10.00
C ASN A 119 -11.75 13.85 -10.73
N ARG A 120 -11.35 15.10 -10.47
CA ARG A 120 -10.09 15.67 -10.96
C ARG A 120 -8.94 15.42 -9.97
N VAL A 121 -7.72 15.66 -10.43
CA VAL A 121 -6.49 15.55 -9.63
C VAL A 121 -5.85 16.92 -9.47
N PRO A 122 -5.30 17.26 -8.28
CA PRO A 122 -4.55 18.50 -8.11
C PRO A 122 -3.36 18.56 -9.09
N LEU A 123 -3.18 19.68 -9.79
CA LEU A 123 -2.13 19.83 -10.80
C LEU A 123 -0.74 19.59 -10.21
N ILE A 124 -0.50 20.04 -8.98
CA ILE A 124 0.81 19.94 -8.33
C ILE A 124 1.26 18.49 -8.08
N VAL A 125 0.33 17.55 -7.87
CA VAL A 125 0.69 16.13 -7.67
C VAL A 125 0.89 15.39 -8.99
N MET A 126 0.49 16.00 -10.11
CA MET A 126 0.40 15.33 -11.39
C MET A 126 1.76 14.93 -11.98
N PRO A 127 2.79 15.78 -11.97
CA PRO A 127 4.13 15.38 -12.42
C PRO A 127 4.71 14.22 -11.59
N MET A 128 4.54 14.26 -10.26
CA MET A 128 5.00 13.20 -9.36
C MET A 128 4.29 11.87 -9.61
N LEU A 129 2.96 11.90 -9.77
CA LEU A 129 2.17 10.70 -10.09
C LEU A 129 2.52 10.15 -11.47
N CYS A 130 2.68 11.01 -12.49
CA CYS A 130 3.10 10.59 -13.83
C CYS A 130 4.47 9.91 -13.80
N HIS A 131 5.43 10.46 -13.06
CA HIS A 131 6.76 9.84 -12.93
C HIS A 131 6.71 8.52 -12.16
N LEU A 132 5.96 8.46 -11.05
CA LEU A 132 5.76 7.23 -10.27
C LEU A 132 5.14 6.12 -11.14
N LEU A 133 4.09 6.44 -11.90
CA LEU A 133 3.36 5.46 -12.71
C LEU A 133 4.12 5.01 -13.96
N THR A 134 4.86 5.91 -14.62
CA THR A 134 5.54 5.58 -15.89
C THR A 134 6.97 5.06 -15.70
N ALA A 135 7.69 5.52 -14.67
CA ALA A 135 9.09 5.14 -14.46
C ALA A 135 9.26 4.14 -13.30
N VAL A 136 8.63 4.39 -12.15
CA VAL A 136 8.93 3.63 -10.92
C VAL A 136 8.10 2.34 -10.81
N MET A 137 6.79 2.41 -11.08
CA MET A 137 5.89 1.26 -10.94
C MET A 137 6.23 0.06 -11.84
N PRO A 138 6.60 0.22 -13.12
CA PRO A 138 7.01 -0.90 -13.96
C PRO A 138 8.26 -1.61 -13.42
N LEU A 139 9.23 -0.84 -12.89
CA LEU A 139 10.43 -1.39 -12.26
C LEU A 139 10.11 -2.16 -10.98
N ALA A 140 9.26 -1.60 -10.13
CA ALA A 140 8.79 -2.25 -8.90
C ALA A 140 8.06 -3.57 -9.21
N GLN A 141 7.17 -3.57 -10.21
CA GLN A 141 6.45 -4.77 -10.66
C GLN A 141 7.40 -5.83 -11.23
N ALA A 142 8.37 -5.43 -12.06
CA ALA A 142 9.38 -6.33 -12.60
C ALA A 142 10.23 -6.96 -11.49
N LYS A 143 10.65 -6.17 -10.51
CA LYS A 143 11.39 -6.63 -9.33
C LYS A 143 10.56 -7.63 -8.51
N ALA A 144 9.29 -7.33 -8.24
CA ALA A 144 8.38 -8.23 -7.53
C ALA A 144 8.19 -9.57 -8.26
N LYS A 145 8.06 -9.55 -9.59
CA LYS A 145 7.97 -10.77 -10.42
C LYS A 145 9.23 -11.63 -10.29
N LYS A 146 10.43 -11.01 -10.30
CA LYS A 146 11.71 -11.70 -10.10
C LYS A 146 11.80 -12.34 -8.70
N TYR A 147 11.42 -11.61 -7.65
CA TYR A 147 11.42 -12.16 -6.29
C TYR A 147 10.44 -13.34 -6.13
N ARG A 148 9.21 -13.22 -6.62
CA ARG A 148 8.23 -14.33 -6.62
C ARG A 148 8.74 -15.56 -7.38
N ALA A 149 9.44 -15.36 -8.49
CA ALA A 149 10.08 -16.46 -9.21
C ALA A 149 11.21 -17.13 -8.41
N LYS A 150 12.06 -16.33 -7.74
CA LYS A 150 13.13 -16.83 -6.85
C LYS A 150 12.57 -17.62 -5.68
N GLU A 151 11.49 -17.13 -5.08
CA GLU A 151 10.83 -17.77 -3.94
C GLU A 151 10.18 -19.11 -4.33
N ARG A 152 9.50 -19.17 -5.48
CA ARG A 152 8.98 -20.43 -6.05
C ARG A 152 10.08 -21.46 -6.29
N ARG A 153 11.24 -21.04 -6.84
CA ARG A 153 12.40 -21.94 -7.03
C ARG A 153 12.92 -22.48 -5.69
N ARG A 154 13.02 -21.63 -4.66
CA ARG A 154 13.44 -22.04 -3.32
C ARG A 154 12.43 -23.00 -2.68
N ALA A 155 11.14 -22.74 -2.82
CA ALA A 155 10.09 -23.63 -2.34
C ALA A 155 10.14 -25.00 -3.03
N ALA A 156 10.33 -25.03 -4.35
CA ALA A 156 10.49 -26.27 -5.10
C ALA A 156 11.72 -27.08 -4.66
N ALA A 157 12.87 -26.42 -4.47
CA ALA A 157 14.09 -27.06 -3.99
C ALA A 157 13.91 -27.66 -2.57
N ARG A 158 13.19 -26.95 -1.68
CA ARG A 158 12.86 -27.46 -0.34
C ARG A 158 11.94 -28.67 -0.41
N ALA A 159 10.90 -28.62 -1.26
CA ALA A 159 9.98 -29.74 -1.44
C ALA A 159 10.69 -30.99 -1.99
N GLU A 160 11.63 -30.80 -2.92
CA GLU A 160 12.43 -31.89 -3.47
C GLU A 160 13.38 -32.49 -2.42
N ALA A 161 14.08 -31.67 -1.65
CA ALA A 161 14.92 -32.15 -0.55
C ALA A 161 14.10 -32.96 0.49
N GLN A 162 12.88 -32.52 0.79
CA GLN A 162 11.96 -33.26 1.67
C GLN A 162 11.48 -34.58 1.04
N ARG A 163 11.33 -34.66 -0.29
CA ARG A 163 11.01 -35.90 -0.99
C ARG A 163 12.15 -36.90 -0.88
N ILE A 164 13.37 -36.48 -1.23
CA ILE A 164 14.58 -37.32 -1.15
C ILE A 164 14.79 -37.82 0.29
N SER A 165 14.63 -36.95 1.29
CA SER A 165 14.76 -37.33 2.70
C SER A 165 13.73 -38.39 3.13
N ARG A 166 12.47 -38.26 2.69
CA ARG A 166 11.41 -39.25 2.96
C ARG A 166 11.68 -40.58 2.27
N GLU A 167 12.15 -40.57 1.02
CA GLU A 167 12.52 -41.77 0.27
C GLU A 167 13.69 -42.49 0.93
N ALA A 168 14.73 -41.76 1.35
CA ALA A 168 15.87 -42.31 2.09
C ALA A 168 15.43 -42.96 3.41
N LEU A 169 14.57 -42.28 4.20
CA LEU A 169 14.04 -42.84 5.44
C LEU A 169 13.21 -44.11 5.20
N LYS A 170 12.40 -44.14 4.13
CA LYS A 170 11.63 -45.33 3.73
C LYS A 170 12.55 -46.49 3.35
N ALA A 171 13.62 -46.23 2.59
CA ALA A 171 14.61 -47.23 2.22
C ALA A 171 15.38 -47.78 3.43
N GLN A 172 15.81 -46.91 4.35
CA GLN A 172 16.45 -47.31 5.60
C GLN A 172 15.55 -48.22 6.44
N ARG A 173 14.26 -47.88 6.58
CA ARG A 173 13.28 -48.72 7.30
C ARG A 173 13.11 -50.10 6.66
N ALA A 174 13.04 -50.17 5.34
CA ALA A 174 12.94 -51.44 4.62
C ALA A 174 14.21 -52.31 4.80
N ALA A 175 15.39 -51.71 4.71
CA ALA A 175 16.67 -52.41 4.88
C ALA A 175 16.90 -52.90 6.32
N ALA A 176 16.41 -52.16 7.32
CA ALA A 176 16.50 -52.55 8.73
C ALA A 176 15.55 -53.72 9.10
N GLY A 177 14.79 -54.27 8.16
CA GLY A 177 13.87 -55.39 8.42
C GLY A 177 12.78 -55.05 9.44
N VAL A 178 12.49 -53.76 9.64
CA VAL A 178 11.44 -53.30 10.56
C VAL A 178 10.09 -53.56 9.90
N ALA A 179 9.66 -54.82 9.92
CA ALA A 179 8.26 -55.18 9.77
C ALA A 179 7.50 -54.51 10.92
N ILE A 180 6.46 -53.75 10.59
CA ILE A 180 5.48 -53.36 11.61
C ILE A 180 4.93 -54.67 12.17
N PRO A 181 5.07 -54.97 13.47
CA PRO A 181 4.54 -56.20 14.03
C PRO A 181 3.04 -56.27 13.75
N GLN A 182 2.54 -57.39 13.21
CA GLN A 182 1.11 -57.62 12.94
C GLN A 182 0.20 -57.27 14.13
N GLN A 183 0.73 -57.31 15.35
CA GLN A 183 0.04 -56.92 16.57
C GLN A 183 -0.51 -55.47 16.53
N LEU A 184 0.18 -54.54 15.85
CA LEU A 184 -0.27 -53.14 15.74
C LEU A 184 -1.35 -52.93 14.65
N GLU A 185 -1.49 -53.87 13.71
CA GLU A 185 -2.60 -53.87 12.74
C GLU A 185 -3.93 -54.28 13.40
N PHE A 186 -3.86 -55.12 14.43
CA PHE A 186 -5.01 -55.54 15.24
C PHE A 186 -5.51 -54.40 16.14
N ASP A 187 -4.60 -53.65 16.77
CA ASP A 187 -4.94 -52.54 17.69
C ASP A 187 -5.55 -51.31 16.97
N LEU A 188 -5.34 -51.16 15.67
CA LEU A 188 -5.87 -50.05 14.86
C LEU A 188 -7.14 -50.41 14.05
N GLY A 189 -7.65 -51.64 14.16
CA GLY A 189 -8.95 -52.03 13.61
C GLY A 189 -9.06 -51.97 12.07
N LEU A 190 -7.94 -52.11 11.34
CA LEU A 190 -7.92 -52.04 9.87
C LEU A 190 -7.98 -53.42 9.18
N GLY A 191 -8.03 -54.51 9.94
CA GLY A 191 -8.25 -55.86 9.42
C GLY A 191 -9.73 -56.22 9.43
N GLY A 192 -10.43 -55.98 8.33
CA GLY A 192 -11.83 -56.39 8.13
C GLY A 192 -12.03 -57.09 6.79
N ALA A 193 -12.12 -58.42 6.87
CA ALA A 193 -12.67 -59.44 5.95
C ALA A 193 -12.48 -59.28 4.43
#